data_AF-A0A8H6IGE0-F1
#
_entry.id   AF-A0A8H6IGE0-F1
#
_cell.length_a   1.000
_cell.length_b   1.000
_cell.length_c   1.000
_cell.angle_alpha   90.00
_cell.angle_beta   90.00
_cell.angle_gamma   90.00
#
_symmetry.space_group_name_H-M   'P 1'
#
loop_
_entity.id
_entity.type
_entity.pdbx_description
1 polymer ?
#
loop_
_entity_poly.entity_id
_entity_poly.type
_entity_poly.pdbx_seq_one_letter_code
_entity_poly.pdbx_strand_id
1 'polypeptide(L)'
;GARLSALSQSEFYRGVRQLKVQEPRSRTQRMVEQAELAIEAMNGYRPHPSKLWLNLKQRKHGTLTQKWCAFNWKALNGAHKVGEFWKHTPVSDRYMPCTSCNAPVESLEHIIFECRMTNQELVWKLTKDLWNRTSATFPDLNLGIVLGISEIDIKREDGSTDRGLTRLFRILISETVYLIWLLRCEWRISREADPMRVHPASEVTARWNARIGRRMRMDWNLTNQAIHKTRALNKSLVQRTWNRLRLSETGITVNVSEGVLVGSGAAERLPGRNR
;
A
#
# COMPACT_ATOMS: atom_id res chain seq x y z
N GLY A 1 32.69 23.58 -20.58
CA GLY A 1 32.47 22.22 -21.13
C GLY A 1 33.23 21.22 -20.30
N ALA A 2 32.66 20.05 -20.02
CA ALA A 2 33.32 18.97 -19.28
C ALA A 2 33.93 17.95 -20.26
N ARG A 3 35.14 17.42 -19.96
CA ARG A 3 35.76 16.35 -20.75
C ARG A 3 35.02 15.03 -20.50
N LEU A 4 34.51 14.41 -21.56
CA LEU A 4 33.76 13.13 -21.49
C LEU A 4 34.53 12.00 -20.80
N SER A 5 35.85 11.96 -20.97
CA SER A 5 36.73 10.97 -20.33
C SER A 5 36.89 11.14 -18.81
N ALA A 6 36.49 12.29 -18.27
CA ALA A 6 36.58 12.59 -16.84
C ALA A 6 35.23 12.50 -16.10
N LEU A 7 34.14 12.22 -16.82
CA LEU A 7 32.80 12.12 -16.24
C LEU A 7 32.47 10.68 -15.85
N SER A 8 31.98 10.49 -14.63
CA SER A 8 31.32 9.24 -14.27
C SER A 8 29.99 9.10 -15.03
N GLN A 9 29.54 7.86 -15.22
CA GLN A 9 28.20 7.57 -15.78
C GLN A 9 27.09 8.32 -15.03
N SER A 10 27.24 8.51 -13.71
CA SER A 10 26.27 9.21 -12.87
C SER A 10 26.21 10.71 -13.15
N GLU A 11 27.34 11.34 -13.45
CA GLU A 11 27.44 12.76 -13.80
C GLU A 11 26.97 13.00 -15.23
N PHE A 12 27.35 12.11 -16.16
CA PHE A 12 26.86 12.15 -17.53
C PHE A 12 25.33 12.01 -17.57
N TYR A 13 24.77 11.03 -16.85
CA TYR A 13 23.32 10.84 -16.76
C TYR A 13 22.61 12.04 -16.12
N ARG A 14 23.20 12.65 -15.09
CA ARG A 14 22.68 13.87 -14.47
C ARG A 14 22.65 15.05 -15.46
N GLY A 15 23.73 15.25 -16.21
CA GLY A 15 23.81 16.27 -17.25
C GLY A 15 22.76 16.06 -18.35
N VAL A 16 22.63 14.84 -18.88
CA VAL A 16 21.60 14.49 -19.88
C VAL A 16 20.18 14.74 -19.34
N ARG A 17 19.94 14.41 -18.07
CA ARG A 17 18.63 14.64 -17.42
C ARG A 17 18.32 16.12 -17.23
N GLN A 18 19.34 16.96 -16.97
CA GLN A 18 19.18 18.41 -16.83
C GLN A 18 18.94 19.11 -18.18
N LEU A 19 19.53 18.59 -19.26
CA LEU A 19 19.31 19.10 -20.63
C LEU A 19 17.92 18.76 -21.17
N LYS A 20 17.33 17.65 -20.71
CA LYS A 20 15.96 17.27 -21.08
C LYS A 20 14.94 17.93 -20.14
N VAL A 21 14.38 19.07 -20.55
CA VAL A 21 13.12 19.54 -19.97
C VAL A 21 12.05 18.49 -20.27
N GLN A 22 11.63 17.74 -19.25
CA GLN A 22 10.54 16.79 -19.39
C GLN A 22 9.25 17.52 -19.04
N GLU A 23 8.37 17.69 -20.02
CA GLU A 23 7.04 18.23 -19.75
C GLU A 23 6.33 17.33 -18.74
N PRO A 24 5.74 17.90 -17.68
CA PRO A 24 5.00 17.12 -16.71
C PRO A 24 3.79 16.47 -17.41
N ARG A 25 3.62 15.17 -17.23
CA ARG A 25 2.45 14.47 -17.76
C ARG A 25 1.20 14.90 -17.00
N SER A 26 0.18 15.38 -17.71
CA SER A 26 -1.09 15.85 -17.12
C SER A 26 -1.72 14.85 -16.15
N ARG A 27 -1.68 13.54 -16.48
CA ARG A 27 -2.19 12.48 -15.60
C ARG A 27 -1.40 12.36 -14.30
N THR A 28 -0.07 12.49 -14.35
CA THR A 28 0.78 12.48 -13.16
C THR A 28 0.52 13.72 -12.31
N GLN A 29 0.39 14.90 -12.92
CA GLN A 29 0.06 16.13 -12.21
C GLN A 29 -1.27 15.99 -11.45
N ARG A 30 -2.34 15.55 -12.11
CA ARG A 30 -3.65 15.35 -11.47
C ARG A 30 -3.60 14.41 -10.27
N MET A 31 -2.91 13.26 -10.40
CA MET A 31 -2.81 12.28 -9.30
C MET A 31 -1.97 12.81 -8.12
N VAL A 32 -0.90 13.55 -8.41
CA VAL A 32 -0.07 14.19 -7.38
C VAL A 32 -0.85 15.29 -6.68
N GLU A 33 -1.53 16.16 -7.43
CA GLU A 33 -2.35 17.24 -6.89
C GLU A 33 -3.50 16.71 -6.02
N GLN A 34 -4.18 15.63 -6.46
CA GLN A 34 -5.19 14.96 -5.65
C GLN A 34 -4.63 14.47 -4.31
N ALA A 35 -3.39 13.94 -4.31
CA ALA A 35 -2.73 13.53 -3.07
C ALA A 35 -2.37 14.74 -2.19
N GLU A 36 -1.83 15.81 -2.78
CA GLU A 36 -1.48 17.03 -2.06
C GLU A 36 -2.69 17.68 -1.37
N LEU A 37 -3.79 17.86 -2.10
CA LEU A 37 -5.03 18.45 -1.59
C LEU A 37 -5.63 17.58 -0.48
N ALA A 38 -5.59 16.25 -0.62
CA ALA A 38 -6.07 15.35 0.40
C ALA A 38 -5.21 15.38 1.68
N ILE A 39 -3.89 15.51 1.55
CA ILE A 39 -2.99 15.68 2.70
C ILE A 39 -3.22 17.03 3.37
N GLU A 40 -3.40 18.10 2.59
CA GLU A 40 -3.72 19.43 3.11
C GLU A 40 -5.03 19.44 3.88
N ALA A 41 -6.08 18.82 3.34
CA ALA A 41 -7.37 18.70 4.02
C ALA A 41 -7.27 17.93 5.34
N MET A 42 -6.44 16.87 5.40
CA MET A 42 -6.34 16.01 6.59
C MET A 42 -5.35 16.53 7.64
N ASN A 43 -4.22 17.10 7.22
CA ASN A 43 -3.11 17.45 8.10
C ASN A 43 -2.89 18.97 8.22
N GLY A 44 -3.60 19.80 7.45
CA GLY A 44 -3.45 21.26 7.45
C GLY A 44 -2.17 21.77 6.78
N TYR A 45 -1.44 20.93 6.03
CA TYR A 45 -0.28 21.37 5.26
C TYR A 45 -0.22 20.68 3.90
N ARG A 46 0.20 21.42 2.88
CA ARG A 46 0.44 20.89 1.54
C ARG A 46 1.90 20.48 1.38
N PRO A 47 2.24 19.18 1.20
CA PRO A 47 3.61 18.76 0.95
C PRO A 47 4.07 19.21 -0.43
N HIS A 48 5.36 19.50 -0.59
CA HIS A 48 5.95 19.65 -1.91
C HIS A 48 5.95 18.29 -2.64
N PRO A 49 5.64 18.22 -3.97
CA PRO A 49 5.50 16.95 -4.70
C PRO A 49 6.69 16.00 -4.54
N SER A 50 7.91 16.56 -4.44
CA SER A 50 9.14 15.80 -4.28
C SER A 50 9.14 14.90 -3.03
N LYS A 51 8.43 15.27 -1.96
CA LYS A 51 8.33 14.46 -0.74
C LYS A 51 7.61 13.14 -0.98
N LEU A 52 6.53 13.15 -1.77
CA LEU A 52 5.81 11.93 -2.14
C LEU A 52 6.75 10.93 -2.81
N TRP A 53 7.50 11.38 -3.81
CA TRP A 53 8.47 10.55 -4.53
C TRP A 53 9.62 10.09 -3.63
N LEU A 54 10.14 10.99 -2.80
CA LEU A 54 11.25 10.69 -1.89
C LEU A 54 10.87 9.60 -0.90
N ASN A 55 9.66 9.66 -0.33
CA ASN A 55 9.21 8.68 0.66
C ASN A 55 8.99 7.29 0.07
N LEU A 56 8.47 7.18 -1.15
CA LEU A 56 8.36 5.91 -1.86
C LEU A 56 9.73 5.26 -2.10
N LYS A 57 10.77 6.08 -2.28
CA LYS A 57 12.15 5.60 -2.44
C LYS A 57 12.77 5.20 -1.10
N GLN A 58 12.71 6.10 -0.12
CA GLN A 58 13.41 5.96 1.17
C GLN A 58 12.78 4.90 2.08
N ARG A 59 11.45 4.74 2.04
CA ARG A 59 10.71 3.74 2.84
C ARG A 59 11.13 3.77 4.33
N LYS A 60 11.14 4.97 4.92
CA LYS A 60 11.64 5.21 6.29
C LYS A 60 11.02 4.20 7.28
N HIS A 61 11.88 3.62 8.11
CA HIS A 61 11.54 2.65 9.16
C HIS A 61 10.75 1.43 8.66
N GLY A 62 10.90 1.04 7.38
CA GLY A 62 10.25 -0.14 6.82
C GLY A 62 8.71 -0.09 6.82
N THR A 63 8.13 1.09 7.08
CA THR A 63 6.69 1.29 7.25
C THR A 63 5.94 0.84 6.00
N LEU A 64 6.41 1.29 4.83
CA LEU A 64 5.83 0.94 3.54
C LEU A 64 6.66 -0.16 2.86
N THR A 65 5.99 -1.19 2.34
CA THR A 65 6.67 -2.26 1.60
C THR A 65 7.18 -1.79 0.25
N GLN A 66 8.19 -2.49 -0.29
CA GLN A 66 8.63 -2.28 -1.67
C GLN A 66 7.50 -2.50 -2.68
N LYS A 67 6.69 -3.55 -2.45
CA LYS A 67 5.56 -3.90 -3.32
C LYS A 67 4.52 -2.78 -3.35
N TRP A 68 4.16 -2.25 -2.17
CA TRP A 68 3.31 -1.07 -2.08
C TRP A 68 3.93 0.13 -2.78
N CYS A 69 5.20 0.43 -2.53
CA CYS A 69 5.83 1.62 -3.11
C CYS A 69 5.90 1.55 -4.63
N ALA A 70 6.15 0.37 -5.20
CA ALA A 70 6.10 0.16 -6.65
C ALA A 70 4.67 0.32 -7.21
N PHE A 71 3.66 -0.21 -6.51
CA PHE A 71 2.27 0.01 -6.84
C PHE A 71 1.90 1.49 -6.80
N ASN A 72 2.22 2.18 -5.70
CA ASN A 72 1.84 3.57 -5.49
C ASN A 72 2.60 4.51 -6.43
N TRP A 73 3.86 4.21 -6.74
CA TRP A 73 4.61 4.95 -7.76
C TRP A 73 3.90 4.88 -9.13
N LYS A 74 3.39 3.71 -9.53
CA LYS A 74 2.60 3.58 -10.76
C LYS A 74 1.26 4.30 -10.64
N ALA A 75 0.62 4.27 -9.47
CA ALA A 75 -0.64 4.94 -9.22
C ALA A 75 -0.52 6.47 -9.34
N LEU A 76 0.46 7.08 -8.66
CA LEU A 76 0.79 8.51 -8.78
C LEU A 76 1.16 8.91 -10.21
N ASN A 77 1.78 8.02 -10.98
CA ASN A 77 2.09 8.28 -12.39
C ASN A 77 0.91 8.03 -13.34
N GLY A 78 -0.23 7.50 -12.85
CA GLY A 78 -1.34 7.04 -13.69
C GLY A 78 -0.92 5.96 -14.70
N ALA A 79 0.05 5.12 -14.32
CA ALA A 79 0.71 4.15 -15.19
C ALA A 79 0.15 2.72 -15.06
N HIS A 80 -0.88 2.52 -14.23
CA HIS A 80 -1.59 1.25 -14.18
C HIS A 80 -2.46 1.09 -15.44
N LYS A 81 -2.47 -0.13 -16.00
CA LYS A 81 -3.22 -0.48 -17.21
C LYS A 81 -4.70 -0.75 -16.88
N VAL A 82 -5.42 0.29 -16.45
CA VAL A 82 -6.83 0.23 -16.04
C VAL A 82 -7.59 1.46 -16.56
N GLY A 83 -8.91 1.32 -16.73
CA GLY A 83 -9.83 2.39 -17.13
C GLY A 83 -9.34 3.15 -18.37
N GLU A 84 -9.17 4.46 -18.25
CA GLU A 84 -8.77 5.36 -19.35
C GLU A 84 -7.45 4.99 -20.04
N PHE A 85 -6.60 4.16 -19.43
CA PHE A 85 -5.42 3.67 -20.13
C PHE A 85 -5.76 2.99 -21.47
N TRP A 86 -6.94 2.35 -21.55
CA TRP A 86 -7.37 1.58 -22.72
C TRP A 86 -8.18 2.39 -23.74
N LYS A 87 -8.51 3.65 -23.46
CA LYS A 87 -9.47 4.49 -24.21
C LYS A 87 -9.23 4.50 -25.73
N HIS A 88 -7.96 4.55 -26.14
CA HIS A 88 -7.55 4.68 -27.53
C HIS A 88 -6.95 3.38 -28.07
N THR A 89 -7.43 2.23 -27.59
CA THR A 89 -6.97 0.91 -28.03
C THR A 89 -8.13 0.08 -28.58
N PRO A 90 -7.90 -0.89 -29.49
CA PRO A 90 -8.95 -1.76 -30.03
C PRO A 90 -9.67 -2.62 -28.99
N VAL A 91 -9.13 -2.69 -27.76
CA VAL A 91 -9.66 -3.49 -26.66
C VAL A 91 -10.29 -2.62 -25.55
N SER A 92 -10.59 -1.36 -25.86
CA SER A 92 -11.20 -0.40 -24.92
C SER A 92 -12.46 -0.97 -24.27
N ASP A 93 -13.41 -1.46 -25.07
CA ASP A 93 -14.69 -2.00 -24.59
C ASP A 93 -14.53 -3.18 -23.64
N ARG A 94 -13.41 -3.91 -23.76
CA ARG A 94 -13.09 -5.05 -22.90
C ARG A 94 -12.39 -4.64 -21.61
N TYR A 95 -11.46 -3.68 -21.62
CA TYR A 95 -10.59 -3.43 -20.45
C TYR A 95 -10.79 -2.07 -19.78
N MET A 96 -11.51 -1.15 -20.42
CA MET A 96 -11.87 0.12 -19.83
C MET A 96 -13.02 -0.01 -18.81
N PRO A 97 -14.19 -0.63 -19.13
CA PRO A 97 -15.30 -0.69 -18.20
C PRO A 97 -15.14 -1.78 -17.15
N CYS A 98 -15.82 -1.60 -16.02
CA CYS A 98 -15.98 -2.63 -15.01
C CYS A 98 -17.17 -3.52 -15.40
N THR A 99 -16.89 -4.75 -15.83
CA THR A 99 -17.93 -5.67 -16.33
C THR A 99 -18.93 -6.12 -15.26
N SER A 100 -18.58 -6.03 -13.99
CA SER A 100 -19.43 -6.46 -12.87
C SER A 100 -20.26 -5.33 -12.26
N CYS A 101 -19.75 -4.10 -12.29
CA CYS A 101 -20.40 -2.95 -11.66
C CYS A 101 -21.12 -2.06 -12.68
N ASN A 102 -21.05 -2.40 -13.97
CA ASN A 102 -21.55 -1.58 -15.07
C ASN A 102 -20.98 -0.15 -15.07
N ALA A 103 -19.81 0.05 -14.46
CA ALA A 103 -19.13 1.33 -14.46
C ALA A 103 -18.42 1.51 -15.81
N PRO A 104 -18.61 2.66 -16.50
CA PRO A 104 -18.03 2.88 -17.83
C PRO A 104 -16.49 2.91 -17.80
N VAL A 105 -15.91 3.22 -16.63
CA VAL A 105 -14.46 3.25 -16.42
C VAL A 105 -14.11 2.56 -15.10
N GLU A 106 -13.39 1.45 -15.17
CA GLU A 106 -12.78 0.78 -14.02
C GLU A 106 -11.50 1.56 -13.59
N SER A 107 -11.70 2.69 -12.91
CA SER A 107 -10.60 3.52 -12.38
C SER A 107 -9.94 2.87 -11.16
N LEU A 108 -8.77 3.39 -10.73
CA LEU A 108 -8.16 2.96 -9.45
C LEU A 108 -9.07 3.27 -8.27
N GLU A 109 -9.76 4.41 -8.29
CA GLU A 109 -10.72 4.79 -7.25
C GLU A 109 -11.87 3.79 -7.18
N HIS A 110 -12.45 3.45 -8.34
CA HIS A 110 -13.47 2.42 -8.45
C HIS A 110 -12.98 1.07 -7.90
N ILE A 111 -11.80 0.61 -8.30
CA ILE A 111 -11.21 -0.66 -7.84
C ILE A 111 -11.06 -0.69 -6.32
N ILE A 112 -10.62 0.42 -5.73
CA ILE A 112 -10.24 0.52 -4.32
C ILE A 112 -11.46 0.71 -3.41
N PHE A 113 -12.48 1.45 -3.84
CA PHE A 113 -13.57 1.91 -2.96
C PHE A 113 -14.97 1.45 -3.39
N GLU A 114 -15.17 0.97 -4.61
CA GLU A 114 -16.52 0.75 -5.16
C GLU A 114 -16.72 -0.66 -5.71
N CYS A 115 -15.69 -1.26 -6.32
CA CYS A 115 -15.83 -2.48 -7.11
C CYS A 115 -16.20 -3.68 -6.23
N ARG A 116 -17.31 -4.35 -6.55
CA ARG A 116 -17.81 -5.49 -5.76
C ARG A 116 -16.93 -6.74 -5.93
N MET A 117 -16.37 -6.95 -7.11
CA MET A 117 -15.62 -8.19 -7.41
C MET A 117 -14.21 -8.22 -6.85
N THR A 118 -13.69 -7.06 -6.41
CA THR A 118 -12.39 -7.00 -5.74
C THR A 118 -12.47 -7.42 -4.27
N ASN A 119 -13.69 -7.68 -3.76
CA ASN A 119 -13.98 -7.88 -2.35
C ASN A 119 -13.52 -6.71 -1.47
N GLN A 120 -13.36 -5.50 -2.04
CA GLN A 120 -12.85 -4.34 -1.32
C GLN A 120 -13.65 -4.01 -0.06
N GLU A 121 -14.97 -4.15 -0.10
CA GLU A 121 -15.85 -3.91 1.04
C GLU A 121 -15.48 -4.79 2.25
N LEU A 122 -15.30 -6.10 2.02
CA LEU A 122 -14.89 -7.03 3.07
C LEU A 122 -13.49 -6.69 3.60
N VAL A 123 -12.54 -6.38 2.71
CA VAL A 123 -11.17 -6.04 3.12
C VAL A 123 -11.15 -4.75 3.94
N TRP A 124 -11.93 -3.73 3.55
CA TRP A 124 -12.07 -2.50 4.33
C TRP A 124 -12.79 -2.73 5.65
N LYS A 125 -13.82 -3.58 5.69
CA LYS A 125 -14.49 -3.96 6.93
C LYS A 125 -13.48 -4.55 7.93
N LEU A 126 -12.72 -5.57 7.53
CA LEU A 126 -11.68 -6.18 8.37
C LEU A 126 -10.64 -5.15 8.87
N THR A 127 -10.30 -4.19 8.00
CA THR A 127 -9.35 -3.12 8.33
C THR A 127 -9.91 -2.13 9.35
N LYS A 128 -11.17 -1.72 9.18
CA LYS A 128 -11.88 -0.85 10.13
C LYS A 128 -12.10 -1.55 11.46
N ASP A 129 -12.50 -2.82 11.45
CA ASP A 129 -12.69 -3.63 12.65
C ASP A 129 -11.40 -3.73 13.48
N LEU A 130 -10.25 -3.92 12.81
CA LEU A 130 -8.96 -3.91 13.48
C LEU A 130 -8.58 -2.51 13.99
N TRP A 131 -8.81 -1.47 13.19
CA TRP A 131 -8.49 -0.10 13.60
C TRP A 131 -9.32 0.36 14.81
N ASN A 132 -10.59 -0.01 14.89
CA ASN A 132 -11.49 0.38 15.99
C ASN A 132 -10.96 -0.05 17.36
N ARG A 133 -10.12 -1.10 17.42
CA ARG A 133 -9.44 -1.53 18.66
C ARG A 133 -8.45 -0.50 19.21
N THR A 134 -8.01 0.45 18.37
CA THR A 134 -7.12 1.54 18.80
C THR A 134 -7.84 2.65 19.56
N SER A 135 -9.18 2.63 19.58
CA SER A 135 -10.06 3.70 20.06
C SER A 135 -9.92 5.04 19.31
N ALA A 136 -9.11 5.11 18.26
CA ALA A 136 -9.01 6.30 17.42
C ALA A 136 -10.07 6.26 16.32
N THR A 137 -10.61 7.42 15.95
CA THR A 137 -11.52 7.56 14.81
C THR A 137 -10.84 7.12 13.52
N PHE A 138 -11.49 6.26 12.73
CA PHE A 138 -10.99 5.89 11.41
C PHE A 138 -11.20 7.07 10.44
N PRO A 139 -10.15 7.60 9.80
CA PRO A 139 -10.30 8.70 8.85
C PRO A 139 -11.14 8.31 7.64
N ASP A 140 -11.94 9.24 7.14
CA ASP A 140 -12.56 9.07 5.83
C ASP A 140 -11.47 9.00 4.75
N LEU A 141 -11.58 8.01 3.87
CA LEU A 141 -10.56 7.75 2.87
C LEU A 141 -11.06 8.17 1.49
N ASN A 142 -10.13 8.71 0.70
CA ASN A 142 -10.28 8.90 -0.73
C ASN A 142 -8.98 8.48 -1.43
N LEU A 143 -8.98 8.47 -2.76
CA LEU A 143 -7.79 8.08 -3.52
C LEU A 143 -6.58 8.98 -3.20
N GLY A 144 -6.78 10.27 -2.97
CA GLY A 144 -5.72 11.21 -2.60
C GLY A 144 -5.00 10.81 -1.30
N ILE A 145 -5.74 10.47 -0.24
CA ILE A 145 -5.17 10.00 1.03
C ILE A 145 -4.35 8.71 0.83
N VAL A 146 -4.86 7.79 0.01
CA VAL A 146 -4.16 6.53 -0.30
C VAL A 146 -2.85 6.79 -1.05
N LEU A 147 -2.89 7.64 -2.07
CA LEU A 147 -1.71 8.02 -2.87
C LEU A 147 -0.68 8.78 -2.01
N GLY A 148 -1.18 9.65 -1.13
CA GLY A 148 -0.43 10.50 -0.22
C GLY A 148 -0.03 9.87 1.11
N ILE A 149 -0.36 8.60 1.34
CA ILE A 149 -0.34 7.95 2.66
C ILE A 149 0.97 8.13 3.44
N SER A 150 2.11 8.24 2.74
CA SER A 150 3.41 8.43 3.37
C SER A 150 3.57 9.75 4.13
N GLU A 151 2.75 10.74 3.84
CA GLU A 151 2.78 12.10 4.41
C GLU A 151 1.58 12.38 5.34
N ILE A 152 0.64 11.42 5.47
CA ILE A 152 -0.52 11.52 6.36
C ILE A 152 -0.12 11.19 7.79
N ASP A 153 -0.50 12.05 8.74
CA ASP A 153 -0.17 11.94 10.15
C ASP A 153 -1.46 11.88 10.94
N ILE A 154 -1.57 10.90 11.84
CA ILE A 154 -2.66 10.84 12.81
C ILE A 154 -2.31 11.75 13.97
N LYS A 155 -3.13 12.77 14.20
CA LYS A 155 -2.95 13.77 15.26
C LYS A 155 -3.60 13.30 16.56
N ARG A 156 -3.03 13.73 17.68
CA ARG A 156 -3.65 13.67 19.00
C ARG A 156 -4.52 14.91 19.21
N GLU A 157 -5.28 14.91 20.31
CA GLU A 157 -6.10 16.05 20.75
C GLU A 157 -5.27 17.32 20.93
N ASP A 158 -4.01 17.20 21.37
CA ASP A 158 -3.08 18.33 21.52
C ASP A 158 -2.45 18.82 20.19
N GLY A 159 -2.86 18.27 19.05
CA GLY A 159 -2.32 18.59 17.72
C GLY A 159 -0.96 17.95 17.40
N SER A 160 -0.34 17.24 18.36
CA SER A 160 0.92 16.53 18.12
C SER A 160 0.70 15.26 17.28
N THR A 161 1.69 14.85 16.49
CA THR A 161 1.61 13.61 15.71
C THR A 161 1.74 12.38 16.63
N ASP A 162 0.74 11.49 16.59
CA ASP A 162 0.85 10.16 17.17
C ASP A 162 1.64 9.24 16.24
N ARG A 163 2.94 9.12 16.50
CA ARG A 163 3.85 8.30 15.68
C ARG A 163 3.45 6.82 15.60
N GLY A 164 2.82 6.28 16.65
CA GLY A 164 2.38 4.87 16.68
C GLY A 164 1.17 4.64 15.79
N LEU A 165 0.11 5.43 15.98
CA LEU A 165 -1.10 5.37 15.15
C LEU A 165 -0.81 5.76 13.71
N THR A 166 0.01 6.78 13.49
CA THR A 166 0.45 7.18 12.14
C THR A 166 1.12 6.02 11.41
N ARG A 167 2.06 5.34 12.08
CA ARG A 167 2.74 4.19 11.47
C ARG A 167 1.76 3.04 11.22
N LEU A 168 0.87 2.74 12.17
CA LEU A 168 -0.14 1.70 12.04
C LEU A 168 -1.09 1.99 10.87
N PHE A 169 -1.61 3.22 10.79
CA PHE A 169 -2.49 3.68 9.71
C PHE A 169 -1.84 3.45 8.35
N ARG A 170 -0.61 3.96 8.18
CA ARG A 170 0.16 3.79 6.94
C ARG A 170 0.35 2.32 6.55
N ILE A 171 0.60 1.44 7.53
CA ILE A 171 0.72 -0.01 7.30
C ILE A 171 -0.62 -0.60 6.87
N LEU A 172 -1.69 -0.37 7.63
CA LEU A 172 -3.00 -0.96 7.37
C LEU A 172 -3.54 -0.52 6.01
N ILE A 173 -3.49 0.78 5.69
CA ILE A 173 -3.98 1.30 4.41
C ILE A 173 -3.16 0.74 3.25
N SER A 174 -1.83 0.78 3.33
CA SER A 174 -0.98 0.29 2.24
C SER A 174 -1.12 -1.21 1.97
N GLU A 175 -1.23 -2.03 3.01
CA GLU A 175 -1.43 -3.48 2.88
C GLU A 175 -2.82 -3.82 2.36
N THR A 176 -3.84 -3.09 2.81
CA THR A 176 -5.24 -3.26 2.39
C THR A 176 -5.41 -2.93 0.92
N VAL A 177 -4.99 -1.74 0.49
CA VAL A 177 -5.13 -1.31 -0.90
C VAL A 177 -4.31 -2.21 -1.82
N TYR A 178 -3.11 -2.62 -1.41
CA TYR A 178 -2.33 -3.55 -2.22
C TYR A 178 -2.98 -4.93 -2.30
N LEU A 179 -3.63 -5.41 -1.25
CA LEU A 179 -4.40 -6.66 -1.31
C LEU A 179 -5.60 -6.54 -2.26
N ILE A 180 -6.37 -5.45 -2.17
CA ILE A 180 -7.49 -5.18 -3.09
C ILE A 180 -7.02 -5.18 -4.54
N TRP A 181 -5.89 -4.51 -4.82
CA TRP A 181 -5.27 -4.52 -6.14
C TRP A 181 -4.90 -5.93 -6.62
N LEU A 182 -4.34 -6.76 -5.75
CA LEU A 182 -3.98 -8.14 -6.09
C LEU A 182 -5.21 -9.00 -6.37
N LEU A 183 -6.24 -8.90 -5.52
CA LEU A 183 -7.52 -9.60 -5.71
C LEU A 183 -8.14 -9.19 -7.05
N ARG A 184 -8.15 -7.89 -7.37
CA ARG A 184 -8.61 -7.38 -8.66
C ARG A 184 -7.81 -7.97 -9.82
N CYS A 185 -6.47 -8.00 -9.74
CA CYS A 185 -5.64 -8.51 -10.83
C CYS A 185 -5.86 -10.01 -11.03
N GLU A 186 -5.93 -10.79 -9.95
CA GLU A 186 -6.26 -12.22 -10.02
C GLU A 186 -7.65 -12.42 -10.63
N TRP A 187 -8.65 -11.68 -10.16
CA TRP A 187 -10.01 -11.71 -10.69
C TRP A 187 -10.03 -11.44 -12.20
N ARG A 188 -9.45 -10.32 -12.63
CA ARG A 188 -9.56 -9.84 -14.01
C ARG A 188 -8.69 -10.62 -14.99
N ILE A 189 -7.52 -11.09 -14.57
CA ILE A 189 -6.52 -11.68 -15.45
C ILE A 189 -6.47 -13.20 -15.27
N SER A 190 -6.25 -13.68 -14.05
CA SER A 190 -6.04 -15.11 -13.79
C SER A 190 -7.34 -15.92 -13.75
N ARG A 191 -8.43 -15.29 -13.31
CA ARG A 191 -9.78 -15.88 -13.27
C ARG A 191 -10.68 -15.35 -14.39
N GLU A 192 -10.10 -14.58 -15.33
CA GLU A 192 -10.74 -14.11 -16.56
C GLU A 192 -12.07 -13.35 -16.37
N ALA A 193 -12.26 -12.79 -15.17
CA ALA A 193 -13.53 -12.18 -14.75
C ALA A 193 -14.74 -13.13 -14.82
N ASP A 194 -14.53 -14.43 -14.63
CA ASP A 194 -15.57 -15.47 -14.57
C ASP A 194 -16.36 -15.39 -13.25
N PRO A 195 -17.66 -15.05 -13.27
CA PRO A 195 -18.52 -14.94 -12.08
C PRO A 195 -18.59 -16.19 -11.20
N MET A 196 -18.26 -17.37 -11.72
CA MET A 196 -18.22 -18.60 -10.92
C MET A 196 -16.93 -18.76 -10.12
N ARG A 197 -15.92 -17.93 -10.43
CA ARG A 197 -14.58 -18.00 -9.84
C ARG A 197 -14.26 -16.78 -9.00
N VAL A 198 -15.25 -16.15 -8.36
CA VAL A 198 -15.00 -15.05 -7.41
C VAL A 198 -14.24 -15.57 -6.19
N HIS A 199 -13.38 -14.75 -5.60
CA HIS A 199 -12.72 -15.10 -4.33
C HIS A 199 -13.77 -15.25 -3.23
N PRO A 200 -13.90 -16.42 -2.57
CA PRO A 200 -14.80 -16.58 -1.45
C PRO A 200 -14.33 -15.73 -0.26
N ALA A 201 -15.29 -15.28 0.56
CA ALA A 201 -15.02 -14.42 1.70
C ALA A 201 -14.02 -15.02 2.70
N SER A 202 -14.02 -16.34 2.89
CA SER A 202 -13.07 -17.06 3.73
C SER A 202 -11.62 -16.95 3.20
N GLU A 203 -11.42 -17.11 1.88
CA GLU A 203 -10.12 -16.93 1.24
C GLU A 203 -9.62 -15.50 1.41
N VAL A 204 -10.48 -14.50 1.17
CA VAL A 204 -10.14 -13.08 1.31
C VAL A 204 -9.74 -12.75 2.76
N THR A 205 -10.53 -13.22 3.73
CA THR A 205 -10.27 -13.03 5.16
C THR A 205 -8.95 -13.68 5.58
N ALA A 206 -8.70 -14.92 5.16
CA ALA A 206 -7.46 -15.62 5.46
C ALA A 206 -6.24 -14.91 4.86
N ARG A 207 -6.33 -14.43 3.60
CA ARG A 207 -5.27 -13.67 2.94
C ARG A 207 -5.00 -12.33 3.65
N TRP A 208 -6.04 -11.63 4.09
CA TRP A 208 -5.89 -10.38 4.84
C TRP A 208 -5.23 -10.62 6.21
N ASN A 209 -5.72 -11.59 6.99
CA ASN A 209 -5.13 -11.99 8.27
C ASN A 209 -3.67 -12.39 8.14
N ALA A 210 -3.35 -13.22 7.14
CA ALA A 210 -1.99 -13.67 6.87
C ALA A 210 -1.06 -12.50 6.50
N ARG A 211 -1.57 -11.51 5.76
CA ARG A 211 -0.83 -10.31 5.37
C ARG A 211 -0.53 -9.42 6.58
N ILE A 212 -1.53 -9.04 7.35
CA ILE A 212 -1.34 -8.19 8.54
C ILE A 212 -0.47 -8.90 9.59
N GLY A 213 -0.74 -10.18 9.87
CA GLY A 213 0.06 -10.98 10.79
C GLY A 213 1.52 -11.11 10.36
N ARG A 214 1.78 -11.28 9.06
CA ARG A 214 3.16 -11.29 8.53
C ARG A 214 3.86 -9.94 8.73
N ARG A 215 3.17 -8.82 8.52
CA ARG A 215 3.74 -7.48 8.71
C ARG A 215 4.10 -7.22 10.16
N MET A 216 3.21 -7.59 11.07
CA MET A 216 3.50 -7.48 12.50
C MET A 216 4.70 -8.33 12.92
N ARG A 217 4.75 -9.62 12.54
CA ARG A 217 5.88 -10.50 12.84
C ARG A 217 7.20 -9.96 12.29
N MET A 218 7.18 -9.47 11.05
CA MET A 218 8.35 -8.86 10.42
C MET A 218 8.83 -7.64 11.20
N ASP A 219 7.93 -6.75 11.61
CA ASP A 219 8.28 -5.57 12.39
C ASP A 219 8.95 -5.94 13.72
N TRP A 220 8.41 -6.92 14.44
CA TRP A 220 8.99 -7.40 15.70
C TRP A 220 10.37 -8.03 15.48
N ASN A 221 10.52 -8.90 14.49
CA ASN A 221 11.81 -9.51 14.16
C ASN A 221 12.87 -8.46 13.83
N LEU A 222 12.48 -7.41 13.08
CA LEU A 222 13.37 -6.32 12.72
C LEU A 222 13.77 -5.44 13.90
N THR A 223 13.18 -5.58 15.10
CA THR A 223 13.65 -4.88 16.30
C THR A 223 14.93 -5.48 16.90
N ASN A 224 15.33 -6.69 16.48
CA ASN A 224 16.53 -7.35 17.00
C ASN A 224 17.80 -6.61 16.56
N GLN A 225 18.39 -5.86 17.48
CA GLN A 225 19.60 -5.07 17.25
C GLN A 225 20.85 -5.92 17.04
N ALA A 226 20.92 -7.12 17.64
CA ALA A 226 22.07 -8.01 17.47
C ALA A 226 22.18 -8.49 16.01
N ILE A 227 21.04 -8.79 15.38
CA ILE A 227 20.99 -9.24 13.98
C ILE A 227 21.06 -8.06 13.01
N HIS A 228 20.27 -7.01 13.24
CA HIS A 228 20.06 -5.95 12.24
C HIS A 228 20.90 -4.68 12.46
N LYS A 229 21.62 -4.57 13.57
CA LYS A 229 22.52 -3.46 13.91
C LYS A 229 21.84 -2.10 13.66
N THR A 230 22.45 -1.24 12.84
CA THR A 230 21.95 0.11 12.51
C THR A 230 20.67 0.11 11.66
N ARG A 231 20.27 -1.03 11.08
CA ARG A 231 19.03 -1.19 10.31
C ARG A 231 17.87 -1.73 11.15
N ALA A 232 18.10 -2.01 12.43
CA ALA A 232 17.05 -2.46 13.33
C ALA A 232 15.96 -1.39 13.51
N LEU A 233 14.71 -1.82 13.61
CA LEU A 233 13.60 -0.96 13.95
C LEU A 233 13.64 -0.60 15.44
N ASN A 234 13.22 0.63 15.74
CA ASN A 234 13.10 1.08 17.12
C ASN A 234 11.98 0.29 17.83
N LYS A 235 12.34 -0.49 18.87
CA LYS A 235 11.41 -1.35 19.62
C LYS A 235 10.23 -0.58 20.22
N SER A 236 10.47 0.61 20.78
CA SER A 236 9.41 1.48 21.33
C SER A 236 8.44 1.96 20.25
N LEU A 237 8.92 2.24 19.03
CA LEU A 237 8.04 2.57 17.91
C LEU A 237 7.16 1.38 17.49
N VAL A 238 7.74 0.17 17.42
CA VAL A 238 7.00 -1.07 17.09
C VAL A 238 5.95 -1.38 18.16
N GLN A 239 6.31 -1.27 19.44
CA GLN A 239 5.36 -1.40 20.57
C GLN A 239 4.20 -0.40 20.45
N ARG A 240 4.50 0.88 20.23
CA ARG A 240 3.46 1.91 20.05
C ARG A 240 2.58 1.68 18.81
N THR A 241 3.09 0.99 17.79
CA THR A 241 2.34 0.65 16.58
C THR A 241 1.36 -0.49 16.85
N TRP A 242 1.80 -1.59 17.47
CA TRP A 242 1.02 -2.84 17.51
C TRP A 242 0.32 -3.12 18.84
N ASN A 243 0.84 -2.65 19.98
CA ASN A 243 0.30 -3.03 21.29
C ASN A 243 -1.12 -2.51 21.53
N ARG A 244 -1.52 -1.43 20.85
CA ARG A 244 -2.88 -0.87 20.95
C ARG A 244 -3.96 -1.82 20.44
N LEU A 245 -3.61 -2.77 19.58
CA LEU A 245 -4.57 -3.68 18.97
C LEU A 245 -4.97 -4.86 19.88
N ARG A 246 -4.34 -5.03 21.05
CA ARG A 246 -4.62 -6.11 22.04
C ARG A 246 -4.82 -7.48 21.37
N LEU A 247 -3.83 -7.90 20.59
CA LEU A 247 -3.99 -8.96 19.58
C LEU A 247 -4.15 -10.38 20.14
N SER A 248 -3.86 -10.62 21.43
CA SER A 248 -4.18 -11.89 22.10
C SER A 248 -5.67 -12.27 21.97
N GLU A 249 -6.55 -11.27 21.77
CA GLU A 249 -8.00 -11.43 21.63
C GLU A 249 -8.48 -11.54 20.16
N THR A 250 -7.57 -11.66 19.18
CA THR A 250 -7.93 -11.65 17.73
C THR A 250 -7.82 -12.99 17.02
N GLY A 251 -7.32 -14.04 17.68
CA GLY A 251 -6.88 -15.26 17.01
C GLY A 251 -5.66 -15.08 16.10
N ILE A 252 -5.15 -13.85 15.92
CA ILE A 252 -3.84 -13.57 15.32
C ILE A 252 -2.79 -13.79 16.41
N THR A 253 -2.36 -15.03 16.60
CA THR A 253 -1.30 -15.34 17.55
C THR A 253 0.04 -14.83 17.03
N VAL A 254 0.68 -13.97 17.82
CA VAL A 254 2.06 -13.55 17.60
C VAL A 254 2.85 -13.88 18.85
N ASN A 255 3.52 -15.03 18.83
CA ASN A 255 4.46 -15.37 19.88
C ASN A 255 5.78 -14.64 19.61
N VAL A 256 6.00 -13.52 20.30
CA VAL A 256 7.15 -12.62 20.08
C VAL A 256 8.39 -13.10 20.86
N SER A 257 8.26 -14.02 21.81
CA SER A 257 9.34 -14.34 22.76
C SER A 257 10.37 -15.37 22.27
N GLU A 258 10.07 -16.19 21.25
CA GLU A 258 10.92 -17.37 21.01
C GLU A 258 11.49 -17.53 19.60
N GLY A 259 11.05 -16.79 18.58
CA GLY A 259 11.58 -16.99 17.23
C GLY A 259 11.40 -18.43 16.70
N VAL A 260 10.48 -19.21 17.27
CA VAL A 260 10.15 -20.58 16.86
C VAL A 260 8.73 -20.63 16.30
N LEU A 261 8.61 -21.35 15.19
CA LEU A 261 7.34 -21.72 14.55
C LEU A 261 6.62 -22.75 15.42
N VAL A 262 5.48 -22.38 15.98
CA VAL A 262 4.53 -23.36 16.53
C VAL A 262 3.21 -23.17 15.79
N GLY A 263 2.96 -24.05 14.82
CA GLY A 263 1.67 -24.16 14.16
C GLY A 263 0.79 -25.12 14.97
N SER A 264 -0.33 -24.62 15.48
CA SER A 264 -1.43 -25.48 15.93
C SER A 264 -2.18 -25.95 14.68
N GLY A 265 -2.27 -27.27 14.51
CA GLY A 265 -2.23 -27.94 13.22
C GLY A 265 -3.51 -28.08 12.38
N ALA A 266 -3.39 -29.04 11.45
CA ALA A 266 -4.31 -29.50 10.41
C ALA A 266 -4.43 -28.64 9.14
N ALA A 267 -3.41 -28.68 8.28
CA ALA A 267 -3.61 -28.61 6.83
C ALA A 267 -2.41 -29.20 6.09
N GLU A 268 -2.71 -30.12 5.16
CA GLU A 268 -1.78 -30.74 4.23
C GLU A 268 -0.84 -29.73 3.56
N ARG A 269 0.43 -30.13 3.41
CA ARG A 269 1.41 -29.37 2.63
C ARG A 269 0.93 -29.30 1.19
N LEU A 270 0.63 -28.09 0.71
CA LEU A 270 0.50 -27.83 -0.72
C LEU A 270 1.84 -28.16 -1.42
N PRO A 271 1.82 -28.91 -2.53
CA PRO A 271 3.05 -29.28 -3.24
C PRO A 271 3.73 -28.02 -3.80
N GLY A 272 5.03 -27.93 -3.51
CA GLY A 272 5.88 -26.82 -3.95
C GLY A 272 6.03 -26.79 -5.46
N ARG A 273 5.94 -25.58 -6.03
CA ARG A 273 6.45 -25.30 -7.37
C ARG A 273 7.95 -25.09 -7.28
N ASN A 274 8.71 -26.10 -7.69
CA ASN A 274 10.05 -25.93 -8.23
C ASN A 274 9.94 -25.72 -9.74
N ARG A 275 10.72 -24.74 -10.22
CA ARG A 275 10.92 -24.26 -11.60
C ARG A 275 9.82 -23.37 -12.16
#